data_AF-A0A091D560-F1
#
_entry.id   AF-A0A091D560-F1
#
_cell.length_a   1.000
_cell.length_b   1.000
_cell.length_c   1.000
_cell.angle_alpha   90.00
_cell.angle_beta   90.00
_cell.angle_gamma   90.00
#
_symmetry.space_group_name_H-M   'P 1'
#
loop_
_entity.id
_entity.type
_entity.pdbx_description
1 polymer ?
#
loop_
_entity_poly.entity_id
_entity_poly.type
_entity_poly.pdbx_seq_one_letter_code
_entity_poly.pdbx_strand_id
1 'polypeptide(L)'
;METTEEMPAQDLGRPIKSSKQCLQQVVAEYEALDRELPCIRKFSAPPASQPLCLCMETSEDFTHLEVLEALEAKLPGAMESGRVSSIRFENMNVICGTAGRRDRWLITVADFQTRSRLLRSGLSPRGLAHQLVRHDDLQLGDYRLHLRRALVRRRMLEALGAEPTQED
;
A
#
# COMPACT_ATOMS: atom_id res chain seq x y z
N MET A 1 -53.43 -44.46 12.45
CA MET A 1 -53.93 -43.08 12.57
C MET A 1 -53.28 -42.52 13.82
N GLU A 2 -51.98 -42.22 13.80
CA GLU A 2 -51.36 -41.02 13.18
C GLU A 2 -52.01 -39.74 13.67
N THR A 3 -51.27 -38.98 14.50
CA THR A 3 -51.14 -37.53 14.39
C THR A 3 -49.87 -37.14 15.14
N THR A 4 -48.79 -37.00 14.37
CA THR A 4 -47.53 -36.36 14.75
C THR A 4 -47.80 -34.88 14.97
N GLU A 5 -47.55 -34.37 16.18
CA GLU A 5 -47.52 -32.93 16.44
C GLU A 5 -46.22 -32.33 15.85
N GLU A 6 -46.32 -31.74 14.67
CA GLU A 6 -45.26 -30.92 14.09
C GLU A 6 -45.21 -29.56 14.81
N MET A 7 -44.11 -29.31 15.51
CA MET A 7 -43.74 -27.97 15.98
C MET A 7 -43.37 -27.10 14.76
N PRO A 8 -43.97 -25.91 14.56
CA PRO A 8 -43.45 -25.01 13.55
C PRO A 8 -42.14 -24.39 14.06
N ALA A 9 -41.05 -24.72 13.37
CA ALA A 9 -39.77 -24.05 13.50
C ALA A 9 -39.97 -22.55 13.24
N GLN A 10 -39.67 -21.72 14.25
CA GLN A 10 -39.58 -20.28 14.09
C GLN A 10 -38.36 -19.98 13.21
N ASP A 11 -38.63 -19.81 11.93
CA ASP A 11 -37.66 -19.29 10.97
C ASP A 11 -37.39 -17.83 11.35
N LEU A 12 -36.25 -17.58 12.01
CA LEU A 12 -35.76 -16.25 12.35
C LEU A 12 -35.38 -15.54 11.04
N GLY A 13 -36.41 -15.01 10.37
CA GLY A 13 -36.31 -14.22 9.16
C GLY A 13 -35.31 -13.09 9.35
N ARG A 14 -34.13 -13.26 8.74
CA ARG A 14 -33.16 -12.19 8.57
C ARG A 14 -33.88 -11.07 7.80
N PRO A 15 -33.94 -9.83 8.31
CA PRO A 15 -34.66 -8.77 7.62
C PRO A 15 -34.01 -8.54 6.24
N ILE A 16 -34.78 -8.80 5.19
CA ILE A 16 -34.41 -8.49 3.81
C ILE A 16 -34.36 -6.96 3.72
N LYS A 17 -33.15 -6.39 3.82
CA LYS A 17 -32.96 -4.94 3.68
C LYS A 17 -33.54 -4.51 2.33
N SER A 18 -34.37 -3.46 2.33
CA SER A 18 -34.87 -2.87 1.09
C SER A 18 -33.69 -2.45 0.19
N SER A 19 -33.83 -2.60 -1.12
CA SER A 19 -32.78 -2.24 -2.11
C SER A 19 -32.17 -0.85 -1.87
N LYS A 20 -33.01 0.12 -1.46
CA LYS A 20 -32.61 1.48 -1.08
C LYS A 20 -31.66 1.52 0.14
N GLN A 21 -31.92 0.73 1.18
CA GLN A 21 -31.05 0.65 2.37
C GLN A 21 -29.74 -0.06 2.07
N CYS A 22 -29.75 -1.06 1.19
CA CYS A 22 -28.52 -1.72 0.72
C CYS A 22 -27.61 -0.70 0.00
N LEU A 23 -28.18 0.05 -0.95
CA LEU A 23 -27.45 1.05 -1.73
C LEU A 23 -26.89 2.19 -0.85
N GLN A 24 -27.67 2.69 0.12
CA GLN A 24 -27.19 3.69 1.08
C GLN A 24 -26.02 3.19 1.93
N GLN A 25 -26.05 1.92 2.37
CA GLN A 25 -24.96 1.34 3.12
C GLN A 25 -23.69 1.23 2.27
N VAL A 26 -23.82 0.80 1.02
CA VAL A 26 -22.68 0.65 0.10
C VAL A 26 -22.07 2.01 -0.28
N VAL A 27 -22.89 3.04 -0.49
CA VAL A 27 -22.40 4.42 -0.72
C VAL A 27 -21.68 4.96 0.52
N ALA A 28 -22.23 4.77 1.72
CA ALA A 28 -21.58 5.18 2.95
C ALA A 28 -20.23 4.45 3.19
N GLU A 29 -20.16 3.14 2.87
CA GLU A 29 -18.91 2.37 2.91
C GLU A 29 -17.90 2.91 1.89
N TYR A 30 -18.34 3.30 0.69
CA TYR A 30 -17.47 3.92 -0.32
C TYR A 30 -16.96 5.29 0.11
N GLU A 31 -17.83 6.18 0.61
CA GLU A 31 -17.46 7.51 1.09
C GLU A 31 -16.53 7.45 2.30
N ALA A 32 -16.78 6.55 3.24
CA ALA A 32 -15.88 6.30 4.36
C ALA A 32 -14.51 5.82 3.86
N LEU A 33 -14.50 4.91 2.88
CA LEU A 33 -13.24 4.42 2.31
C LEU A 33 -12.50 5.48 1.51
N ASP A 34 -13.17 6.34 0.77
CA ASP A 34 -12.54 7.42 0.01
C ASP A 34 -11.93 8.48 0.95
N ARG A 35 -12.56 8.71 2.11
CA ARG A 35 -11.98 9.52 3.21
C ARG A 35 -10.79 8.85 3.89
N GLU A 36 -10.82 7.53 4.08
CA GLU A 36 -9.72 6.76 4.68
C GLU A 36 -8.54 6.52 3.71
N LEU A 37 -8.80 6.48 2.40
CA LEU A 37 -7.84 6.17 1.34
C LEU A 37 -7.77 7.28 0.28
N PRO A 38 -7.48 8.55 0.67
CA PRO A 38 -7.23 9.61 -0.29
C PRO A 38 -6.07 9.17 -1.18
N CYS A 39 -6.30 9.26 -2.49
CA CYS A 39 -5.65 8.55 -3.60
C CYS A 39 -4.48 7.63 -3.21
N ILE A 40 -4.69 6.33 -3.40
CA ILE A 40 -3.69 5.27 -3.21
C ILE A 40 -2.98 4.99 -4.53
N ARG A 41 -1.74 4.48 -4.46
CA ARG A 41 -1.01 4.02 -5.65
C ARG A 41 -1.86 2.99 -6.41
N LYS A 42 -1.99 3.19 -7.72
CA LYS A 42 -2.69 2.27 -8.62
C LYS A 42 -1.73 1.23 -9.16
N PHE A 43 -2.21 0.00 -9.32
CA PHE A 43 -1.43 -1.11 -9.86
C PHE A 43 -2.22 -1.73 -11.00
N SER A 44 -1.56 -1.97 -12.14
CA SER A 44 -2.12 -2.75 -13.25
C SER A 44 -1.90 -4.26 -13.06
N ALA A 45 -0.88 -4.63 -12.30
CA ALA A 45 -0.53 -6.02 -11.97
C ALA A 45 0.06 -6.08 -10.56
N PRO A 46 0.14 -7.27 -9.93
CA PRO A 46 0.87 -7.43 -8.68
C PRO A 46 2.31 -6.89 -8.80
N PRO A 47 2.81 -6.14 -7.80
CA PRO A 47 4.15 -5.58 -7.85
C PRO A 47 5.22 -6.68 -7.88
N ALA A 48 6.25 -6.49 -8.70
CA ALA A 48 7.41 -7.37 -8.73
C ALA A 48 8.22 -7.27 -7.43
N SER A 49 8.77 -8.39 -6.96
CA SER A 49 9.63 -8.42 -5.78
C SER A 49 11.00 -7.80 -6.09
N GLN A 50 11.47 -6.97 -5.16
CA GLN A 50 12.77 -6.32 -5.18
C GLN A 50 13.45 -6.53 -3.82
N PRO A 51 13.94 -7.75 -3.54
CA PRO A 51 14.38 -8.13 -2.20
C PRO A 51 15.65 -7.39 -1.75
N LEU A 52 16.41 -6.80 -2.67
CA LEU A 52 17.61 -5.99 -2.42
C LEU A 52 17.34 -4.48 -2.44
N CYS A 53 16.07 -4.07 -2.53
CA CYS A 53 15.67 -2.68 -2.51
C CYS A 53 15.19 -2.29 -1.10
N LEU A 54 15.76 -1.22 -0.57
CA LEU A 54 15.39 -0.59 0.70
C LEU A 54 14.67 0.71 0.44
N CYS A 55 13.83 1.11 1.38
CA CYS A 55 13.08 2.35 1.31
C CYS A 55 13.25 3.18 2.58
N MET A 56 13.44 4.48 2.39
CA MET A 56 13.36 5.51 3.41
C MET A 56 12.13 6.37 3.12
N GLU A 57 11.11 6.32 3.98
CA GLU A 57 9.97 7.24 3.91
C GLU A 57 10.31 8.54 4.66
N THR A 58 10.09 9.68 4.02
CA THR A 58 10.39 10.98 4.62
C THR A 58 9.45 12.06 4.12
N SER A 59 9.21 13.08 4.95
CA SER A 59 8.56 14.32 4.54
C SER A 59 9.56 15.41 4.17
N GLU A 60 10.85 15.13 4.33
CA GLU A 60 11.94 16.06 4.11
C GLU A 60 12.31 16.14 2.63
N ASP A 61 12.74 17.32 2.20
CA ASP A 61 13.13 17.67 0.83
C ASP A 61 14.60 17.33 0.52
N PHE A 62 15.06 16.14 0.93
CA PHE A 62 16.46 15.77 0.72
C PHE A 62 16.82 15.77 -0.76
N THR A 63 18.08 16.12 -1.05
CA THR A 63 18.68 15.99 -2.38
C THR A 63 19.35 14.62 -2.54
N HIS A 64 19.63 14.23 -3.78
CA HIS A 64 20.40 13.01 -4.06
C HIS A 64 21.77 13.05 -3.37
N LEU A 65 22.42 14.23 -3.34
CA LEU A 65 23.73 14.39 -2.72
C LEU A 65 23.67 14.10 -1.22
N GLU A 66 22.70 14.65 -0.49
CA GLU A 66 22.57 14.44 0.96
C GLU A 66 22.30 12.97 1.31
N VAL A 67 21.55 12.27 0.47
CA VAL A 67 21.31 10.83 0.63
C VAL A 67 22.58 10.03 0.33
N LEU A 68 23.36 10.42 -0.68
CA LEU A 68 24.64 9.81 -0.99
C LEU A 68 25.66 10.02 0.14
N GLU A 69 25.77 11.22 0.68
CA GLU A 69 26.65 11.52 1.83
C GLU A 69 26.28 10.69 3.06
N ALA A 70 24.98 10.57 3.34
CA ALA A 70 24.49 9.72 4.43
C ALA A 70 24.83 8.24 4.20
N LEU A 71 24.74 7.75 2.96
CA LEU A 71 25.13 6.39 2.59
C LEU A 71 26.63 6.17 2.76
N GLU A 72 27.44 7.10 2.27
CA GLU A 72 28.91 7.06 2.36
C GLU A 72 29.36 7.04 3.82
N ALA A 73 28.72 7.82 4.70
CA ALA A 73 28.99 7.79 6.14
C ALA A 73 28.69 6.44 6.79
N LYS A 74 27.69 5.68 6.30
CA LYS A 74 27.35 4.34 6.82
C LYS A 74 28.15 3.23 6.16
N LEU A 75 28.47 3.37 4.89
CA LEU A 75 29.14 2.41 4.02
C LEU A 75 30.16 3.12 3.11
N PRO A 76 31.36 3.43 3.63
CA PRO A 76 32.36 4.13 2.83
C PRO A 76 32.72 3.35 1.56
N GLY A 77 32.77 4.04 0.42
CA GLY A 77 33.06 3.52 -0.92
C GLY A 77 31.97 2.61 -1.48
N ALA A 78 30.73 2.64 -0.98
CA ALA A 78 29.70 1.67 -1.38
C ALA A 78 29.25 1.81 -2.84
N MET A 79 29.21 3.02 -3.37
CA MET A 79 28.87 3.29 -4.77
C MET A 79 29.97 2.77 -5.70
N GLU A 80 31.22 3.15 -5.41
CA GLU A 80 32.40 2.78 -6.22
C GLU A 80 32.66 1.27 -6.22
N SER A 81 32.49 0.63 -5.05
CA SER A 81 32.60 -0.84 -4.92
C SER A 81 31.39 -1.61 -5.45
N GLY A 82 30.34 -0.93 -5.92
CA GLY A 82 29.13 -1.55 -6.45
C GLY A 82 28.21 -2.18 -5.39
N ARG A 83 28.50 -2.02 -4.10
CA ARG A 83 27.64 -2.52 -3.00
C ARG A 83 26.29 -1.81 -2.95
N VAL A 84 26.25 -0.55 -3.35
CA VAL A 84 25.00 0.18 -3.64
C VAL A 84 24.92 0.33 -5.16
N SER A 85 23.87 -0.23 -5.75
CA SER A 85 23.69 -0.28 -7.21
C SER A 85 22.95 0.94 -7.74
N SER A 86 22.00 1.49 -6.99
CA SER A 86 21.25 2.69 -7.40
C SER A 86 20.55 3.37 -6.23
N ILE A 87 20.34 4.68 -6.36
CA ILE A 87 19.40 5.45 -5.54
C ILE A 87 18.33 6.10 -6.43
N ARG A 88 17.09 6.15 -5.96
CA ARG A 88 15.98 6.77 -6.69
C ARG A 88 15.03 7.48 -5.73
N PHE A 89 14.43 8.57 -6.20
CA PHE A 89 13.39 9.29 -5.48
C PHE A 89 12.02 9.01 -6.11
N GLU A 90 11.04 8.65 -5.28
CA GLU A 90 9.63 8.52 -5.65
C GLU A 90 8.83 9.60 -4.93
N ASN A 91 8.26 10.53 -5.72
CA ASN A 91 7.28 11.48 -5.21
C ASN A 91 5.92 10.77 -5.09
N MET A 92 5.53 10.45 -3.86
CA MET A 92 4.33 9.65 -3.59
C MET A 92 3.05 10.44 -3.84
N ASN A 93 3.12 11.76 -3.68
CA ASN A 93 2.00 12.66 -3.96
C ASN A 93 1.67 12.70 -5.45
N VAL A 94 2.70 12.77 -6.31
CA VAL A 94 2.55 12.69 -7.77
C VAL A 94 2.10 11.29 -8.20
N ILE A 95 2.75 10.23 -7.71
CA ILE A 95 2.39 8.83 -8.07
C ILE A 95 0.94 8.52 -7.70
N CYS A 96 0.49 8.99 -6.55
CA CYS A 96 -0.87 8.74 -6.08
C CYS A 96 -1.88 9.75 -6.61
N GLY A 97 -1.47 10.93 -7.07
CA GLY A 97 -2.37 12.05 -7.37
C GLY A 97 -3.05 12.60 -6.12
N THR A 98 -2.32 12.75 -5.01
CA THR A 98 -2.82 13.31 -3.75
C THR A 98 -1.76 14.17 -3.07
N ALA A 99 -2.08 14.75 -1.91
CA ALA A 99 -1.15 15.48 -1.06
C ALA A 99 -1.04 14.81 0.32
N GLY A 100 0.06 15.08 1.04
CA GLY A 100 0.25 14.62 2.42
C GLY A 100 0.80 13.21 2.57
N ARG A 101 1.19 12.53 1.48
CA ARG A 101 2.00 11.30 1.57
C ARG A 101 3.47 11.66 1.71
N ARG A 102 4.17 10.82 2.49
CA ARG A 102 5.62 10.85 2.61
C ARG A 102 6.24 10.34 1.32
N ASP A 103 7.24 11.05 0.83
CA ASP A 103 8.00 10.64 -0.34
C ASP A 103 8.98 9.52 0.04
N ARG A 104 9.47 8.81 -0.97
CA ARG A 104 10.27 7.60 -0.78
C ARG A 104 11.60 7.69 -1.48
N TRP A 105 12.66 7.41 -0.73
CA TRP A 105 13.99 7.17 -1.29
C TRP A 105 14.24 5.67 -1.35
N LEU A 106 14.42 5.17 -2.57
CA LEU A 106 14.73 3.78 -2.86
C LEU A 106 16.23 3.60 -3.01
N ILE A 107 16.78 2.61 -2.32
CA ILE A 107 18.20 2.28 -2.32
C ILE A 107 18.34 0.81 -2.68
N THR A 108 18.88 0.53 -3.86
CA THR A 108 19.15 -0.84 -4.30
C THR A 108 20.59 -1.20 -3.95
N VAL A 109 20.77 -2.33 -3.26
CA VAL A 109 22.09 -2.85 -2.92
C VAL A 109 22.42 -4.12 -3.70
N ALA A 110 23.68 -4.51 -3.73
CA ALA A 110 24.12 -5.71 -4.45
C ALA A 110 23.89 -7.02 -3.68
N ASP A 111 23.84 -6.96 -2.34
CA ASP A 111 23.86 -8.16 -1.51
C ASP A 111 23.05 -8.02 -0.20
N PHE A 112 22.67 -9.17 0.36
CA PHE A 112 21.86 -9.25 1.57
C PHE A 112 22.60 -8.80 2.84
N GLN A 113 23.93 -8.84 2.87
CA GLN A 113 24.72 -8.38 4.01
C GLN A 113 24.69 -6.86 4.10
N THR A 114 24.92 -6.17 2.98
CA THR A 114 24.78 -4.72 2.84
C THR A 114 23.35 -4.28 3.17
N ARG A 115 22.35 -4.99 2.63
CA ARG A 115 20.93 -4.75 2.95
C ARG A 115 20.67 -4.83 4.45
N SER A 116 21.11 -5.92 5.08
CA SER A 116 20.85 -6.17 6.50
C SER A 116 21.58 -5.18 7.40
N ARG A 117 22.76 -4.70 6.98
CA ARG A 117 23.48 -3.64 7.69
C ARG A 117 22.69 -2.33 7.66
N LEU A 118 22.21 -1.91 6.50
CA LEU A 118 21.42 -0.69 6.33
C LEU A 118 20.06 -0.76 7.06
N LEU A 119 19.38 -1.90 7.04
CA LEU A 119 18.16 -2.12 7.82
C LEU A 119 18.37 -1.93 9.33
N ARG A 120 19.55 -2.29 9.85
CA ARG A 120 19.88 -2.10 11.27
C ARG A 120 20.35 -0.69 11.59
N SER A 121 21.13 -0.07 10.70
CA SER A 121 21.77 1.23 10.98
C SER A 121 20.92 2.43 10.62
N GLY A 122 19.93 2.26 9.75
CA GLY A 122 19.22 3.36 9.10
C GLY A 122 20.15 4.26 8.29
N LEU A 123 19.64 5.44 7.92
CA LEU A 123 20.39 6.53 7.31
C LEU A 123 20.18 7.84 8.08
N SER A 124 21.07 8.80 7.89
CA SER A 124 20.96 10.09 8.57
C SER A 124 21.33 11.28 7.68
N PRO A 125 20.57 11.56 6.60
CA PRO A 125 20.78 12.74 5.77
C PRO A 125 20.56 14.01 6.61
N ARG A 126 21.44 15.02 6.46
CA ARG A 126 21.47 16.22 7.33
C ARG A 126 21.52 15.92 8.84
N GLY A 127 22.01 14.74 9.23
CA GLY A 127 22.01 14.29 10.64
C GLY A 127 20.65 13.82 11.17
N LEU A 128 19.60 13.81 10.35
CA LEU A 128 18.26 13.37 10.75
C LEU A 128 18.12 11.86 10.59
N ALA A 129 18.02 11.14 11.71
CA ALA A 129 17.92 9.68 11.70
C ALA A 129 16.61 9.20 11.06
N HIS A 130 16.74 8.35 10.04
CA HIS A 130 15.64 7.70 9.35
C HIS A 130 15.84 6.19 9.35
N GLN A 131 14.78 5.47 9.74
CA GLN A 131 14.75 4.02 9.66
C GLN A 131 14.57 3.59 8.22
N LEU A 132 15.34 2.58 7.80
CA LEU A 132 15.13 1.92 6.52
C LEU A 132 14.24 0.70 6.69
N VAL A 133 13.36 0.49 5.72
CA VAL A 133 12.49 -0.70 5.63
C VAL A 133 12.72 -1.39 4.29
N ARG A 134 12.23 -2.63 4.16
CA ARG A 134 12.26 -3.31 2.87
C ARG A 134 11.24 -2.65 1.94
N HIS A 135 11.65 -2.39 0.71
CA HIS A 135 10.74 -1.83 -0.29
C HIS A 135 9.52 -2.73 -0.53
N ASP A 136 9.74 -4.04 -0.58
CA ASP A 136 8.66 -5.03 -0.76
C ASP A 136 7.54 -4.92 0.29
N ASP A 137 7.88 -4.60 1.55
CA ASP A 137 6.89 -4.52 2.64
C ASP A 137 5.96 -3.30 2.44
N LEU A 138 6.53 -2.15 2.06
CA LEU A 138 5.76 -0.96 1.74
C LEU A 138 4.94 -1.14 0.47
N GLN A 139 5.55 -1.70 -0.58
CA GLN A 139 4.91 -1.91 -1.86
C GLN A 139 3.74 -2.91 -1.75
N LEU A 140 3.89 -3.95 -0.92
CA LEU A 140 2.80 -4.87 -0.59
C LEU A 140 1.69 -4.18 0.22
N GLY A 141 2.05 -3.28 1.15
CA GLY A 141 1.09 -2.43 1.87
C GLY A 141 0.24 -1.60 0.91
N ASP A 142 0.88 -0.88 -0.02
CA ASP A 142 0.21 -0.10 -1.05
C ASP A 142 -0.70 -0.98 -1.93
N TYR A 143 -0.21 -2.14 -2.34
CA TYR A 143 -0.98 -3.07 -3.18
C TYR A 143 -2.21 -3.63 -2.47
N ARG A 144 -2.11 -3.94 -1.17
CA ARG A 144 -3.27 -4.36 -0.36
C ARG A 144 -4.34 -3.27 -0.29
N LEU A 145 -3.92 -2.01 -0.13
CA LEU A 145 -4.85 -0.88 -0.17
C LEU A 145 -5.51 -0.75 -1.54
N HIS A 146 -4.74 -0.94 -2.62
CA HIS A 146 -5.25 -0.94 -3.99
C HIS A 146 -6.35 -2.00 -4.19
N LEU A 147 -6.09 -3.24 -3.78
CA LEU A 147 -7.07 -4.33 -3.85
C LEU A 147 -8.32 -4.05 -3.01
N ARG A 148 -8.17 -3.50 -1.79
CA ARG A 148 -9.31 -3.12 -0.94
C ARG A 148 -10.19 -2.08 -1.63
N ARG A 149 -9.61 -1.06 -2.26
CA ARG A 149 -10.36 -0.03 -3.01
C ARG A 149 -11.04 -0.62 -4.24
N ALA A 150 -10.36 -1.47 -5.00
CA ALA A 150 -10.93 -2.13 -6.18
C ALA A 150 -12.15 -2.98 -5.81
N LEU A 151 -12.05 -3.77 -4.73
CA LEU A 151 -13.15 -4.60 -4.23
C LEU A 151 -14.38 -3.76 -3.83
N VAL A 152 -14.18 -2.67 -3.09
CA VAL A 152 -15.29 -1.81 -2.65
C VAL A 152 -15.91 -1.08 -3.83
N ARG A 153 -15.09 -0.57 -4.77
CA ARG A 153 -15.60 0.03 -6.02
C ARG A 153 -16.46 -0.97 -6.80
N ARG A 154 -16.01 -2.22 -6.93
CA ARG A 154 -16.78 -3.25 -7.62
C ARG A 154 -18.13 -3.51 -6.94
N ARG A 155 -18.15 -3.68 -5.62
CA ARG A 155 -19.40 -3.83 -4.84
C ARG A 155 -20.34 -2.63 -4.98
N MET A 156 -19.78 -1.42 -5.05
CA MET A 156 -20.56 -0.20 -5.30
C MET A 156 -21.20 -0.20 -6.67
N LEU A 157 -20.45 -0.57 -7.71
CA LEU A 157 -20.96 -0.68 -9.08
C LEU A 157 -22.04 -1.76 -9.18
N GLU A 158 -21.82 -2.94 -8.60
CA GLU A 158 -22.82 -4.01 -8.52
C GLU A 158 -24.10 -3.54 -7.82
N ALA A 159 -23.99 -2.83 -6.70
CA ALA A 159 -25.15 -2.28 -5.97
C ALA A 159 -25.91 -1.20 -6.76
N LEU A 160 -25.24 -0.51 -7.66
CA LEU A 160 -25.83 0.47 -8.58
C LEU A 160 -26.43 -0.18 -9.84
N GLY A 161 -26.32 -1.50 -10.01
CA GLY A 161 -26.83 -2.24 -11.16
C GLY A 161 -25.92 -2.19 -12.40
N ALA A 162 -24.63 -1.87 -12.22
CA ALA A 162 -23.67 -1.97 -13.31
C ALA A 162 -23.25 -3.44 -13.51
N GLU A 163 -23.32 -3.91 -14.75
CA GLU A 163 -22.77 -5.21 -15.14
C GLU A 163 -21.24 -5.23 -14.92
N PRO A 164 -20.65 -6.36 -14.50
CA PRO A 164 -19.21 -6.44 -14.29
C PRO A 164 -18.50 -6.28 -15.64
N THR A 165 -17.85 -5.13 -15.85
CA THR A 165 -16.92 -4.97 -16.96
C THR A 165 -15.76 -5.94 -16.73
N GLN A 166 -15.54 -6.89 -17.64
CA GLN A 166 -14.26 -7.59 -17.73
C GLN A 166 -13.19 -6.52 -17.99
N GLU A 167 -12.45 -6.14 -16.96
CA GLU A 167 -11.21 -5.38 -17.13
C GLU A 167 -10.12 -6.41 -17.47
N ASP A 168 -9.61 -6.34 -18.71
CA ASP A 168 -8.53 -7.16 -19.29
C ASP A 168 -7.15 -6.87 -18.65
#